data_AF-A0A8T5TEA7-F1
#
_entry.id   AF-A0A8T5TEA7-F1
#
_cell.length_a   1.000
_cell.length_b   1.000
_cell.length_c   1.000
_cell.angle_alpha   90.00
_cell.angle_beta   90.00
_cell.angle_gamma   90.00
#
_symmetry.space_group_name_H-M   'P 1'
#
loop_
_entity.id
_entity.type
_entity.pdbx_description
1 polymer ?
#
loop_
_entity_poly.entity_id
_entity_poly.type
_entity_poly.pdbx_seq_one_letter_code
_entity_poly.pdbx_strand_id
1 'polypeptide(L)'
;PTPAPHVGLPPAPQPVPMQPVPSIPSQEIGMGTTTADPYPNRIDVFMLQSQKGGIVLTPVVDDKLAGGRIQLSGTVIQQLGLGKGLLIAWEDPLTRSMGSARIDEAIISPTEIRMSRDTKQDTNIQSQQLVVYSTEPPIQRASELMLEVQSQPNLMGYCLVNARTQLTLSIQQEDILSFEDELTGAMGAGKVEILEEVPNNVIVIDSEILEASGIGSFEVKIAKNLRPIIPLQNISLGISPIAGENMWEIISTARQNIDSLKGWLANYIIFKGIKLRWNAVNIACSILNTVPDLTGDVLAQITANTTINLTPTGLVPFNAILIVDISRSMMARDVLVTNIAPAIEGIKAAMESREIQEFLKHFKPGINIPRRIAAAFAAVLFLSEKVGRGFGEKVSVVRFADEGQILPFGDGFYMDSASGKKGVLEDAARMIVDRIGNAYGQATNMSDAMVKAHQVLTEFDRMSPPGQSQPTMIIMLTDGIPTDGDSFLQTIKLFADNPNVVIYIVGLGNPDRELMTRAAQLCGGEYFEPEDAGELLIWYSKRARDLTVKMKAQNFE
;
A
#
# COMPACT_ATOMS: atom_id res chain seq x y z
N PRO A 1 -41.76 28.49 -36.40
CA PRO A 1 -42.80 28.16 -35.39
C PRO A 1 -44.18 28.12 -36.05
N THR A 2 -44.64 26.91 -36.33
CA THR A 2 -45.92 26.58 -36.96
C THR A 2 -46.57 25.52 -36.06
N PRO A 3 -47.85 25.61 -35.67
CA PRO A 3 -48.43 24.68 -34.72
C PRO A 3 -48.83 23.36 -35.40
N ALA A 4 -48.51 22.25 -34.73
CA ALA A 4 -48.91 20.90 -35.12
C ALA A 4 -50.35 20.58 -34.62
N PRO A 5 -51.06 19.62 -35.25
CA PRO A 5 -52.48 19.36 -35.00
C PRO A 5 -52.71 18.47 -33.78
N HIS A 6 -53.79 18.75 -33.04
CA HIS A 6 -54.31 17.90 -31.98
C HIS A 6 -54.96 16.62 -32.54
N VAL A 7 -54.56 15.47 -32.00
CA VAL A 7 -55.23 14.18 -32.19
C VAL A 7 -56.06 13.88 -30.94
N GLY A 8 -57.36 13.67 -31.13
CA GLY A 8 -58.34 13.44 -30.06
C GLY A 8 -58.33 12.02 -29.51
N LEU A 9 -58.73 11.90 -28.24
CA LEU A 9 -58.91 10.64 -27.51
C LEU A 9 -60.20 9.91 -27.97
N PRO A 10 -60.22 8.56 -27.92
CA PRO A 10 -61.39 7.76 -28.26
C PRO A 10 -62.47 7.80 -27.16
N PRO A 11 -63.76 7.61 -27.52
CA PRO A 11 -64.87 7.68 -26.58
C PRO A 11 -65.00 6.42 -25.71
N ALA A 12 -65.45 6.62 -24.47
CA ALA A 12 -65.74 5.57 -23.49
C ALA A 12 -66.95 4.70 -23.90
N PRO A 13 -66.94 3.39 -23.58
CA PRO A 13 -68.03 2.48 -23.91
C PRO A 13 -69.28 2.75 -23.04
N GLN A 14 -70.45 2.71 -23.69
CA GLN A 14 -71.77 2.87 -23.07
C GLN A 14 -72.19 1.62 -22.28
N PRO A 15 -72.99 1.77 -21.21
CA PRO A 15 -73.52 0.65 -20.44
C PRO A 15 -74.68 -0.05 -21.16
N VAL A 16 -74.66 -1.39 -21.13
CA VAL A 16 -75.70 -2.27 -21.70
C VAL A 16 -76.91 -2.32 -20.74
N PRO A 17 -78.17 -2.28 -21.24
CA PRO A 17 -79.35 -2.36 -20.39
C PRO A 17 -79.59 -3.78 -19.85
N MET A 18 -79.88 -3.89 -18.55
CA MET A 18 -80.30 -5.14 -17.90
C MET A 18 -81.71 -5.54 -18.37
N GLN A 19 -81.88 -6.79 -18.79
CA GLN A 19 -83.18 -7.43 -18.98
C GLN A 19 -83.75 -7.92 -17.63
N PRO A 20 -85.07 -7.88 -17.40
CA PRO A 20 -85.67 -8.42 -16.20
C PRO A 20 -85.79 -9.95 -16.28
N VAL A 21 -85.35 -10.63 -15.22
CA VAL A 21 -85.46 -12.08 -15.04
C VAL A 21 -86.89 -12.42 -14.54
N PRO A 22 -87.52 -13.51 -15.01
CA PRO A 22 -88.85 -13.92 -14.55
C PRO A 22 -88.79 -14.55 -13.15
N SER A 23 -89.77 -14.21 -12.31
CA SER A 23 -90.04 -14.82 -11.01
C SER A 23 -90.62 -16.24 -11.18
N ILE A 24 -89.96 -17.23 -10.58
CA ILE A 24 -90.44 -18.62 -10.46
C ILE A 24 -90.86 -18.89 -9.00
N PRO A 25 -91.95 -19.63 -8.74
CA PRO A 25 -92.56 -19.76 -7.43
C PRO A 25 -91.81 -20.72 -6.50
N SER A 26 -91.89 -20.39 -5.22
CA SER A 26 -91.38 -21.10 -4.07
C SER A 26 -91.72 -22.61 -4.08
N GLN A 27 -90.68 -23.44 -4.10
CA GLN A 27 -90.74 -24.82 -3.60
C GLN A 27 -89.75 -24.97 -2.45
N GLU A 28 -90.31 -25.23 -1.27
CA GLU A 28 -89.57 -25.62 -0.07
C GLU A 28 -88.84 -26.95 -0.34
N ILE A 29 -87.52 -26.89 -0.37
CA ILE A 29 -86.65 -28.07 -0.31
C ILE A 29 -85.65 -27.78 0.81
N GLY A 30 -85.69 -28.61 1.86
CA GLY A 30 -84.80 -28.50 3.01
C GLY A 30 -83.33 -28.55 2.59
N MET A 31 -82.58 -27.51 2.95
CA MET A 31 -81.13 -27.49 2.81
C MET A 31 -80.51 -27.69 4.19
N GLY A 32 -79.86 -28.85 4.35
CA GLY A 32 -78.88 -29.05 5.40
C GLY A 32 -77.79 -28.00 5.28
N THR A 33 -77.36 -27.48 6.42
CA THR A 33 -76.22 -26.59 6.57
C THR A 33 -74.95 -27.31 6.11
N THR A 34 -74.62 -27.24 4.82
CA THR A 34 -73.25 -27.49 4.37
C THR A 34 -72.41 -26.33 4.89
N THR A 35 -71.60 -26.57 5.91
CA THR A 35 -70.55 -25.67 6.36
C THR A 35 -69.71 -25.25 5.17
N ALA A 36 -69.64 -23.96 4.87
CA ALA A 36 -68.79 -23.44 3.81
C ALA A 36 -67.35 -23.93 4.03
N ASP A 37 -66.71 -24.44 2.96
CA ASP A 37 -65.32 -24.87 3.04
C ASP A 37 -64.47 -23.68 3.52
N PRO A 38 -63.74 -23.80 4.64
CA PRO A 38 -62.93 -22.70 5.17
C PRO A 38 -61.82 -22.25 4.20
N TYR A 39 -61.50 -23.05 3.17
CA TYR A 39 -60.47 -22.77 2.17
C TYR A 39 -61.01 -22.91 0.74
N PRO A 40 -61.82 -21.94 0.26
CA PRO A 40 -62.46 -22.01 -1.06
C PRO A 40 -61.47 -21.98 -2.23
N ASN A 41 -60.24 -21.51 -2.00
CA ASN A 41 -59.19 -21.39 -3.02
C ASN A 41 -58.11 -22.49 -2.92
N ARG A 42 -58.36 -23.57 -2.15
CA ARG A 42 -57.35 -24.62 -1.99
C ARG A 42 -57.00 -25.27 -3.33
N ILE A 43 -55.74 -25.63 -3.50
CA ILE A 43 -55.21 -26.36 -4.64
C ILE A 43 -54.59 -27.67 -4.19
N ASP A 44 -54.58 -28.67 -5.05
CA ASP A 44 -53.75 -29.85 -4.84
C ASP A 44 -52.25 -29.47 -4.84
N VAL A 45 -51.50 -30.01 -3.88
CA VAL A 45 -50.08 -29.64 -3.67
C VAL A 45 -49.20 -30.04 -4.86
N PHE A 46 -49.48 -31.15 -5.53
CA PHE A 46 -48.71 -31.61 -6.69
C PHE A 46 -49.08 -30.82 -7.95
N MET A 47 -50.33 -30.40 -8.08
CA MET A 47 -50.73 -29.46 -9.11
C MET A 47 -50.00 -28.12 -8.94
N LEU A 48 -49.92 -27.59 -7.71
CA LEU A 48 -49.16 -26.37 -7.41
C LEU A 48 -47.66 -26.55 -7.65
N GLN A 49 -47.11 -27.70 -7.26
CA GLN A 49 -45.71 -28.04 -7.51
C GLN A 49 -45.38 -27.98 -9.01
N SER A 50 -46.22 -28.60 -9.84
CA SER A 50 -46.05 -28.57 -11.30
C SER A 50 -46.21 -27.17 -11.89
N GLN A 51 -47.09 -26.34 -11.33
CA GLN A 51 -47.28 -24.95 -11.79
C GLN A 51 -46.09 -24.06 -11.48
N LYS A 52 -45.44 -24.25 -10.33
CA LYS A 52 -44.31 -23.41 -9.88
C LYS A 52 -42.94 -23.99 -10.21
N GLY A 53 -42.86 -25.26 -10.61
CA GLY A 53 -41.60 -25.99 -10.72
C GLY A 53 -40.89 -26.10 -9.37
N GLY A 54 -41.65 -26.26 -8.28
CA GLY A 54 -41.13 -26.23 -6.90
C GLY A 54 -40.88 -27.61 -6.28
N ILE A 55 -40.53 -27.59 -5.00
CA ILE A 55 -40.31 -28.75 -4.13
C ILE A 55 -41.34 -28.71 -3.02
N VAL A 56 -41.93 -29.85 -2.69
CA VAL A 56 -42.88 -29.96 -1.58
C VAL A 56 -42.10 -30.16 -0.28
N LEU A 57 -42.24 -29.24 0.67
CA LEU A 57 -41.56 -29.27 1.97
C LEU A 57 -42.55 -29.10 3.13
N THR A 58 -42.23 -29.68 4.28
CA THR A 58 -43.00 -29.55 5.52
C THR A 58 -42.47 -28.38 6.34
N PRO A 59 -43.30 -27.37 6.67
CA PRO A 59 -42.88 -26.24 7.49
C PRO A 59 -42.73 -26.66 8.95
N VAL A 60 -41.54 -26.44 9.50
CA VAL A 60 -41.21 -26.67 10.91
C VAL A 60 -40.89 -25.34 11.57
N VAL A 61 -41.52 -25.05 12.70
CA VAL A 61 -41.25 -23.83 13.46
C VAL A 61 -40.00 -24.04 14.30
N ASP A 62 -39.02 -23.15 14.16
CA ASP A 62 -37.84 -23.09 15.03
C ASP A 62 -37.78 -21.70 15.68
N ASP A 63 -38.11 -21.64 16.98
CA ASP A 63 -38.14 -20.39 17.75
C ASP A 63 -36.74 -19.76 17.94
N LYS A 64 -35.66 -20.46 17.55
CA LYS A 64 -34.30 -19.91 17.53
C LYS A 64 -34.00 -19.11 16.27
N LEU A 65 -34.84 -19.19 15.24
CA LEU A 65 -34.70 -18.40 14.03
C LEU A 65 -35.25 -17.00 14.26
N ALA A 66 -34.40 -15.99 14.08
CA ALA A 66 -34.77 -14.59 14.13
C ALA A 66 -34.50 -13.93 12.77
N GLY A 67 -35.20 -12.81 12.49
CA GLY A 67 -34.87 -11.94 11.35
C GLY A 67 -35.44 -12.35 10.00
N GLY A 68 -36.54 -13.12 9.95
CA GLY A 68 -37.24 -13.42 8.69
C GLY A 68 -36.45 -14.31 7.71
N ARG A 69 -35.45 -15.06 8.20
CA ARG A 69 -34.70 -16.05 7.43
C ARG A 69 -35.30 -17.43 7.61
N ILE A 70 -35.00 -18.33 6.68
CA ILE A 70 -35.42 -19.72 6.71
C ILE A 70 -34.22 -20.65 6.60
N GLN A 71 -34.35 -21.89 7.06
CA GLN A 71 -33.32 -22.90 6.86
C GLN A 71 -33.79 -24.01 5.92
N LEU A 72 -32.89 -24.40 5.02
CA LEU A 72 -33.05 -25.54 4.12
C LEU A 72 -31.84 -26.47 4.24
N SER A 73 -32.06 -27.75 3.91
CA SER A 73 -30.95 -28.69 3.75
C SER A 73 -30.16 -28.38 2.47
N GLY A 74 -28.85 -28.68 2.47
CA GLY A 74 -28.00 -28.54 1.28
C GLY A 74 -28.54 -29.26 0.05
N THR A 75 -29.19 -30.43 0.22
CA THR A 75 -29.83 -31.18 -0.87
C THR A 75 -30.97 -30.41 -1.51
N VAL A 76 -31.83 -29.76 -0.72
CA VAL A 76 -32.96 -28.95 -1.24
C VAL A 76 -32.42 -27.72 -1.95
N ILE A 77 -31.41 -27.06 -1.38
CA ILE A 77 -30.76 -25.89 -1.99
C ILE A 77 -30.18 -26.25 -3.37
N GLN A 78 -29.52 -27.41 -3.48
CA GLN A 78 -29.01 -27.93 -4.75
C GLN A 78 -30.13 -28.23 -5.76
N GLN A 79 -31.24 -28.83 -5.32
CA GLN A 79 -32.40 -29.10 -6.20
C GLN A 79 -33.04 -27.82 -6.73
N LEU A 80 -33.05 -26.74 -5.94
CA LEU A 80 -33.51 -25.41 -6.37
C LEU A 80 -32.50 -24.70 -7.28
N GLY A 81 -31.29 -25.23 -7.42
CA GLY A 81 -30.20 -24.59 -8.18
C GLY A 81 -29.70 -23.30 -7.52
N LEU A 82 -29.84 -23.17 -6.20
CA LEU A 82 -29.51 -21.99 -5.43
C LEU A 82 -28.31 -22.24 -4.50
N GLY A 83 -27.93 -21.23 -3.73
CA GLY A 83 -27.03 -21.37 -2.59
C GLY A 83 -27.47 -20.49 -1.43
N LYS A 84 -26.68 -20.53 -0.35
CA LYS A 84 -26.92 -19.74 0.86
C LYS A 84 -27.03 -18.24 0.55
N GLY A 85 -27.94 -17.55 1.23
CA GLY A 85 -28.16 -16.10 1.12
C GLY A 85 -29.08 -15.66 -0.03
N LEU A 86 -29.43 -16.57 -0.94
CA LEU A 86 -30.34 -16.28 -2.06
C LEU A 86 -31.81 -16.34 -1.63
N LEU A 87 -32.68 -15.69 -2.41
CA LEU A 87 -34.10 -15.60 -2.13
C LEU A 87 -34.85 -16.82 -2.69
N ILE A 88 -35.79 -17.33 -1.89
CA ILE A 88 -36.83 -18.24 -2.37
C ILE A 88 -38.20 -17.70 -2.04
N ALA A 89 -39.21 -18.29 -2.68
CA ALA A 89 -40.60 -18.13 -2.30
C ALA A 89 -41.25 -19.47 -1.97
N TRP A 90 -42.35 -19.40 -1.24
CA TRP A 90 -43.23 -20.52 -1.01
C TRP A 90 -44.68 -20.11 -1.18
N GLU A 91 -45.53 -21.09 -1.46
CA GLU A 91 -46.97 -20.92 -1.51
C GLU A 91 -47.68 -22.05 -0.73
N ASP A 92 -48.59 -21.65 0.15
CA ASP A 92 -49.43 -22.57 0.91
C ASP A 92 -50.60 -23.08 0.03
N PRO A 93 -50.74 -24.40 -0.18
CA PRO A 93 -51.79 -24.96 -1.03
C PRO A 93 -53.21 -24.81 -0.46
N LEU A 94 -53.37 -24.64 0.86
CA LEU A 94 -54.67 -24.40 1.51
C LEU A 94 -55.07 -22.94 1.44
N THR A 95 -54.20 -22.03 1.88
CA THR A 95 -54.53 -20.61 2.00
C THR A 95 -54.20 -19.79 0.77
N ARG A 96 -53.41 -20.33 -0.18
CA ARG A 96 -52.79 -19.60 -1.31
C ARG A 96 -51.92 -18.42 -0.87
N SER A 97 -51.54 -18.39 0.40
CA SER A 97 -50.68 -17.33 0.93
C SER A 97 -49.25 -17.59 0.47
N MET A 98 -48.59 -16.52 0.01
CA MET A 98 -47.23 -16.56 -0.48
C MET A 98 -46.29 -15.92 0.55
N GLY A 99 -45.08 -16.45 0.64
CA GLY A 99 -44.01 -15.85 1.42
C GLY A 99 -42.70 -15.93 0.66
N SER A 100 -41.72 -15.15 1.11
CA SER A 100 -40.36 -15.20 0.58
C SER A 100 -39.36 -14.86 1.67
N ALA A 101 -38.20 -15.52 1.63
CA ALA A 101 -37.12 -15.29 2.58
C ALA A 101 -35.77 -15.72 2.00
N ARG A 102 -34.70 -15.20 2.59
CA ARG A 102 -33.34 -15.65 2.28
C ARG A 102 -33.02 -16.96 2.99
N ILE A 103 -32.25 -17.81 2.32
CA ILE A 103 -31.92 -19.15 2.78
C ILE A 103 -30.65 -19.15 3.63
N ASP A 104 -30.72 -19.80 4.79
CA ASP A 104 -29.55 -20.35 5.47
C ASP A 104 -29.47 -21.87 5.28
N GLU A 105 -28.28 -22.38 5.01
CA GLU A 105 -28.06 -23.82 4.97
C GLU A 105 -27.97 -24.37 6.39
N ALA A 106 -28.70 -25.46 6.66
CA ALA A 106 -28.65 -26.15 7.94
C ALA A 106 -28.72 -27.67 7.76
N ILE A 107 -28.22 -28.40 8.75
CA ILE A 107 -28.31 -29.86 8.81
C ILE A 107 -29.72 -30.24 9.29
N ILE A 108 -30.66 -30.30 8.35
CA ILE A 108 -32.09 -30.61 8.58
C ILE A 108 -32.57 -31.67 7.57
N SER A 109 -33.77 -32.22 7.77
CA SER A 109 -34.32 -33.20 6.82
C SER A 109 -34.49 -32.57 5.43
N PRO A 110 -34.22 -33.29 4.34
CA PRO A 110 -34.44 -32.80 2.98
C PRO A 110 -35.93 -32.63 2.60
N THR A 111 -36.84 -32.95 3.52
CA THR A 111 -38.28 -32.74 3.39
C THR A 111 -38.79 -31.56 4.21
N GLU A 112 -37.92 -30.81 4.89
CA GLU A 112 -38.29 -29.76 5.83
C GLU A 112 -37.86 -28.37 5.34
N ILE A 113 -38.66 -27.37 5.70
CA ILE A 113 -38.28 -25.95 5.69
C ILE A 113 -38.46 -25.42 7.11
N ARG A 114 -37.37 -24.96 7.74
CA ARG A 114 -37.47 -24.32 9.07
C ARG A 114 -37.66 -22.83 8.92
N MET A 115 -38.57 -22.27 9.71
CA MET A 115 -38.86 -20.84 9.73
C MET A 115 -39.22 -20.42 11.15
N SER A 116 -39.10 -19.13 11.44
CA SER A 116 -39.53 -18.61 12.73
C SER A 116 -41.06 -18.69 12.88
N ARG A 117 -41.53 -18.62 14.12
CA ARG A 117 -42.96 -18.55 14.43
C ARG A 117 -43.61 -17.34 13.75
N ASP A 118 -42.94 -16.20 13.80
CA ASP A 118 -43.42 -14.95 13.20
C ASP A 118 -43.53 -15.10 11.69
N THR A 119 -42.51 -15.62 11.01
CA THR A 119 -42.55 -15.86 9.55
C THR A 119 -43.70 -16.77 9.15
N LYS A 120 -43.96 -17.83 9.92
CA LYS A 120 -45.09 -18.74 9.65
C LYS A 120 -46.45 -18.04 9.81
N GLN A 121 -46.60 -17.23 10.85
CA GLN A 121 -47.85 -16.51 11.15
C GLN A 121 -48.10 -15.37 10.17
N ASP A 122 -47.07 -14.55 9.90
CA ASP A 122 -47.14 -13.39 9.02
C ASP A 122 -47.46 -13.77 7.58
N THR A 123 -46.97 -14.94 7.13
CA THR A 123 -47.28 -15.49 5.79
C THR A 123 -48.50 -16.42 5.78
N ASN A 124 -49.24 -16.49 6.88
CA ASN A 124 -50.50 -17.25 7.02
C ASN A 124 -50.40 -18.70 6.53
N ILE A 125 -49.35 -19.40 6.97
CA ILE A 125 -49.14 -20.82 6.64
C ILE A 125 -49.98 -21.69 7.58
N GLN A 126 -50.92 -22.43 7.01
CA GLN A 126 -51.83 -23.35 7.70
C GLN A 126 -51.63 -24.81 7.24
N SER A 127 -51.07 -25.04 6.05
CA SER A 127 -50.83 -26.39 5.50
C SER A 127 -49.65 -27.11 6.16
N GLN A 128 -49.70 -28.44 6.17
CA GLN A 128 -48.58 -29.31 6.55
C GLN A 128 -47.52 -29.43 5.44
N GLN A 129 -47.84 -28.96 4.24
CA GLN A 129 -46.97 -29.00 3.07
C GLN A 129 -47.01 -27.66 2.34
N LEU A 130 -45.85 -27.18 1.94
CA LEU A 130 -45.66 -25.97 1.14
C LEU A 130 -45.00 -26.33 -0.17
N VAL A 131 -45.33 -25.60 -1.23
CA VAL A 131 -44.54 -25.64 -2.47
C VAL A 131 -43.52 -24.52 -2.40
N VAL A 132 -42.26 -24.89 -2.31
CA VAL A 132 -41.10 -24.00 -2.22
C VAL A 132 -40.41 -23.94 -3.57
N TYR A 133 -40.16 -22.74 -4.10
CA TYR A 133 -39.62 -22.55 -5.44
C TYR A 133 -38.61 -21.40 -5.48
N SER A 134 -37.70 -21.47 -6.45
CA SER A 134 -36.71 -20.42 -6.67
C SER A 134 -37.37 -19.19 -7.28
N THR A 135 -37.07 -18.02 -6.73
CA THR A 135 -37.39 -16.71 -7.35
C THR A 135 -36.25 -16.19 -8.21
N GLU A 136 -35.12 -16.90 -8.25
CA GLU A 136 -33.94 -16.48 -8.98
C GLU A 136 -33.48 -17.52 -10.02
N PRO A 137 -32.74 -17.13 -11.08
CA PRO A 137 -32.17 -18.08 -12.02
C PRO A 137 -31.18 -19.04 -11.34
N PRO A 138 -31.06 -20.30 -11.78
CA PRO A 138 -30.07 -21.24 -11.25
C PRO A 138 -28.65 -20.70 -11.32
N ILE A 139 -27.81 -21.07 -10.35
CA ILE A 139 -26.38 -20.74 -10.36
C ILE A 139 -25.67 -21.51 -11.46
N GLN A 140 -25.01 -20.78 -12.36
CA GLN A 140 -24.13 -21.34 -13.38
C GLN A 140 -22.69 -21.12 -12.95
N ARG A 141 -21.88 -22.18 -12.88
CA ARG A 141 -20.46 -22.06 -12.55
C ARG A 141 -19.69 -21.48 -13.73
N ALA A 142 -18.82 -20.52 -13.47
CA ALA A 142 -17.97 -19.89 -14.46
C ALA A 142 -16.57 -19.62 -13.88
N SER A 143 -15.56 -19.55 -14.74
CA SER A 143 -14.22 -19.11 -14.36
C SER A 143 -14.10 -17.59 -14.29
N GLU A 144 -15.00 -16.89 -14.98
CA GLU A 144 -14.99 -15.43 -15.16
C GLU A 144 -16.42 -14.88 -15.26
N LEU A 145 -16.59 -13.62 -14.89
CA LEU A 145 -17.85 -12.87 -14.99
C LEU A 145 -17.58 -11.42 -15.39
N MET A 146 -18.49 -10.83 -16.16
CA MET A 146 -18.53 -9.38 -16.36
C MET A 146 -19.48 -8.77 -15.34
N LEU A 147 -19.00 -7.80 -14.56
CA LEU A 147 -19.80 -7.06 -13.57
C LEU A 147 -19.61 -5.55 -13.72
N GLU A 148 -20.67 -4.80 -13.40
CA GLU A 148 -20.63 -3.36 -13.28
C GLU A 148 -19.78 -2.94 -12.07
N VAL A 149 -18.94 -1.94 -12.26
CA VAL A 149 -18.04 -1.42 -11.22
C VAL A 149 -18.71 -0.30 -10.45
N GLN A 150 -18.71 -0.43 -9.13
CA GLN A 150 -18.93 0.69 -8.21
C GLN A 150 -17.66 0.94 -7.40
N SER A 151 -17.30 2.20 -7.22
CA SER A 151 -16.14 2.59 -6.43
C SER A 151 -16.57 3.04 -5.04
N GLN A 152 -15.95 2.50 -3.99
CA GLN A 152 -16.19 2.93 -2.62
C GLN A 152 -14.85 3.16 -1.90
N PRO A 153 -14.63 4.32 -1.27
CA PRO A 153 -13.41 4.56 -0.51
C PRO A 153 -13.40 3.81 0.81
N ASN A 154 -12.20 3.63 1.37
CA ASN A 154 -11.96 3.04 2.70
C ASN A 154 -12.40 1.58 2.85
N LEU A 155 -12.41 0.81 1.76
CA LEU A 155 -12.58 -0.64 1.81
C LEU A 155 -11.28 -1.36 2.20
N MET A 156 -10.17 -0.65 2.41
CA MET A 156 -8.90 -1.20 2.86
C MET A 156 -8.39 -2.35 1.99
N GLY A 157 -8.50 -2.23 0.67
CA GLY A 157 -8.02 -3.25 -0.26
C GLY A 157 -9.02 -4.39 -0.55
N TYR A 158 -10.24 -4.29 -0.03
CA TYR A 158 -11.31 -5.26 -0.31
C TYR A 158 -12.16 -4.86 -1.52
N CYS A 159 -12.76 -5.88 -2.13
CA CYS A 159 -13.87 -5.76 -3.04
C CYS A 159 -15.08 -6.55 -2.51
N LEU A 160 -16.26 -5.97 -2.70
CA LEU A 160 -17.52 -6.51 -2.20
C LEU A 160 -18.26 -7.16 -3.35
N VAL A 161 -18.68 -8.40 -3.15
CA VAL A 161 -19.48 -9.16 -4.09
C VAL A 161 -20.64 -9.83 -3.38
N ASN A 162 -21.69 -10.15 -4.13
CA ASN A 162 -22.85 -10.83 -3.57
C ASN A 162 -22.66 -12.35 -3.52
N ALA A 163 -23.60 -13.03 -2.85
CA ALA A 163 -23.61 -14.49 -2.74
C ALA A 163 -23.71 -15.22 -4.10
N ARG A 164 -24.39 -14.64 -5.10
CA ARG A 164 -24.46 -15.24 -6.44
C ARG A 164 -23.10 -15.28 -7.11
N THR A 165 -22.38 -14.16 -7.13
CA THR A 165 -21.01 -14.06 -7.65
C THR A 165 -20.08 -15.00 -6.91
N GLN A 166 -20.22 -15.08 -5.58
CA GLN A 166 -19.49 -16.03 -4.75
C GLN A 166 -19.62 -17.47 -5.29
N LEU A 167 -20.86 -17.91 -5.48
CA LEU A 167 -21.17 -19.27 -5.90
C LEU A 167 -20.80 -19.50 -7.36
N THR A 168 -20.99 -18.53 -8.24
CA THR A 168 -20.62 -18.65 -9.66
C THR A 168 -19.11 -18.85 -9.83
N LEU A 169 -18.29 -18.03 -9.16
CA LEU A 169 -16.82 -18.06 -9.27
C LEU A 169 -16.14 -19.01 -8.29
N SER A 170 -16.90 -19.66 -7.40
CA SER A 170 -16.36 -20.57 -6.38
C SER A 170 -15.32 -19.89 -5.46
N ILE A 171 -15.62 -18.65 -5.06
CA ILE A 171 -14.79 -17.85 -4.15
C ILE A 171 -15.29 -17.94 -2.71
N GLN A 172 -14.40 -17.68 -1.76
CA GLN A 172 -14.65 -17.61 -0.32
C GLN A 172 -14.26 -16.22 0.22
N GLN A 173 -14.63 -15.95 1.47
CA GLN A 173 -14.13 -14.77 2.17
C GLN A 173 -12.59 -14.78 2.16
N GLU A 174 -11.97 -13.61 1.99
CA GLU A 174 -10.50 -13.43 1.87
C GLU A 174 -9.85 -14.02 0.61
N ASP A 175 -10.59 -14.69 -0.27
CA ASP A 175 -10.06 -15.04 -1.59
C ASP A 175 -9.68 -13.76 -2.35
N ILE A 176 -8.80 -13.90 -3.34
CA ILE A 176 -8.37 -12.76 -4.16
C ILE A 176 -9.08 -12.84 -5.50
N LEU A 177 -9.76 -11.74 -5.86
CA LEU A 177 -10.29 -11.55 -7.20
C LEU A 177 -9.31 -10.70 -8.00
N SER A 178 -9.02 -11.17 -9.21
CA SER A 178 -8.43 -10.35 -10.25
C SER A 178 -9.54 -9.71 -11.06
N PHE A 179 -9.36 -8.45 -11.41
CA PHE A 179 -10.27 -7.72 -12.27
C PHE A 179 -9.50 -7.08 -13.42
N GLU A 180 -10.04 -7.19 -14.63
CA GLU A 180 -9.44 -6.75 -15.88
C GLU A 180 -10.44 -5.89 -16.67
N ASP A 181 -9.96 -4.76 -17.16
CA ASP A 181 -10.66 -3.94 -18.13
C ASP A 181 -10.36 -4.47 -19.54
N GLU A 182 -11.34 -5.10 -20.19
CA GLU A 182 -11.16 -5.71 -21.51
C GLU A 182 -10.75 -4.71 -22.60
N LEU A 183 -11.06 -3.43 -22.45
CA LEU A 183 -10.75 -2.41 -23.46
C LEU A 183 -9.28 -1.97 -23.40
N THR A 184 -8.74 -1.85 -22.18
CA THR A 184 -7.41 -1.28 -21.95
C THR A 184 -6.37 -2.34 -21.59
N GLY A 185 -6.80 -3.53 -21.18
CA GLY A 185 -5.95 -4.55 -20.56
C GLY A 185 -5.45 -4.14 -19.17
N ALA A 186 -6.02 -3.09 -18.57
CA ALA A 186 -5.70 -2.66 -17.23
C ALA A 186 -6.17 -3.70 -16.23
N MET A 187 -5.34 -4.05 -15.26
CA MET A 187 -5.64 -5.10 -14.29
C MET A 187 -5.39 -4.63 -12.87
N GLY A 188 -6.17 -5.19 -11.95
CA GLY A 188 -5.99 -5.06 -10.52
C GLY A 188 -6.41 -6.31 -9.77
N ALA A 189 -6.23 -6.28 -8.45
CA ALA A 189 -6.64 -7.36 -7.57
C ALA A 189 -7.03 -6.83 -6.18
N GLY A 190 -8.03 -7.48 -5.57
CA GLY A 190 -8.52 -7.15 -4.23
C GLY A 190 -8.97 -8.39 -3.46
N LYS A 191 -9.00 -8.28 -2.13
CA LYS A 191 -9.53 -9.34 -1.25
C LYS A 191 -11.05 -9.32 -1.26
N VAL A 192 -11.67 -10.49 -1.21
CA VAL A 192 -13.12 -10.60 -1.32
C VAL A 192 -13.78 -10.51 0.05
N GLU A 193 -14.79 -9.66 0.14
CA GLU A 193 -15.82 -9.71 1.17
C GLU A 193 -17.20 -9.96 0.55
N ILE A 194 -17.94 -10.90 1.13
CA ILE A 194 -19.23 -11.34 0.58
C ILE A 194 -20.36 -10.67 1.36
N LEU A 195 -21.13 -9.82 0.68
CA LEU A 195 -22.23 -9.06 1.29
C LEU A 195 -23.54 -9.25 0.54
N GLU A 196 -24.61 -9.53 1.28
CA GLU A 196 -25.95 -9.80 0.72
C GLU A 196 -26.64 -8.56 0.13
N GLU A 197 -26.17 -7.36 0.51
CA GLU A 197 -26.69 -6.06 0.06
C GLU A 197 -26.14 -5.62 -1.29
N VAL A 198 -25.05 -6.22 -1.76
CA VAL A 198 -24.47 -5.93 -3.07
C VAL A 198 -25.37 -6.52 -4.17
N PRO A 199 -25.74 -5.75 -5.21
CA PRO A 199 -26.52 -6.26 -6.34
C PRO A 199 -25.81 -7.38 -7.10
N ASN A 200 -26.59 -8.28 -7.71
CA ASN A 200 -26.06 -9.47 -8.40
C ASN A 200 -25.15 -9.18 -9.60
N ASN A 201 -25.28 -8.02 -10.22
CA ASN A 201 -24.55 -7.59 -11.41
C ASN A 201 -23.43 -6.58 -11.08
N VAL A 202 -23.15 -6.32 -9.80
CA VAL A 202 -22.23 -5.26 -9.36
C VAL A 202 -21.08 -5.88 -8.56
N ILE A 203 -19.89 -5.31 -8.74
CA ILE A 203 -18.77 -5.42 -7.83
C ILE A 203 -18.45 -4.04 -7.26
N VAL A 204 -18.31 -3.95 -5.93
CA VAL A 204 -17.84 -2.72 -5.29
C VAL A 204 -16.34 -2.87 -5.03
N ILE A 205 -15.52 -1.97 -5.55
CA ILE A 205 -14.05 -2.04 -5.44
C ILE A 205 -13.56 -0.84 -4.63
N ASP A 206 -12.55 -1.06 -3.78
CA ASP A 206 -11.84 0.03 -3.11
C ASP A 206 -11.37 1.07 -4.15
N SER A 207 -11.74 2.33 -3.96
CA SER A 207 -11.33 3.43 -4.85
C SER A 207 -9.81 3.51 -5.03
N GLU A 208 -9.03 3.20 -3.99
CA GLU A 208 -7.56 3.21 -4.07
C GLU A 208 -7.05 2.13 -5.03
N ILE A 209 -7.62 0.91 -4.99
CA ILE A 209 -7.20 -0.14 -5.91
C ILE A 209 -7.68 0.18 -7.33
N LEU A 210 -8.92 0.64 -7.47
CA LEU A 210 -9.49 0.94 -8.78
C LEU A 210 -8.66 2.00 -9.53
N GLU A 211 -8.32 3.10 -8.85
CA GLU A 211 -7.47 4.16 -9.39
C GLU A 211 -6.06 3.64 -9.70
N ALA A 212 -5.47 2.88 -8.78
CA ALA A 212 -4.14 2.32 -8.96
C ALA A 212 -4.03 1.30 -10.10
N SER A 213 -5.15 0.61 -10.40
CA SER A 213 -5.25 -0.36 -11.49
C SER A 213 -5.41 0.33 -12.85
N GLY A 214 -5.76 1.63 -12.88
CA GLY A 214 -6.01 2.37 -14.11
C GLY A 214 -7.30 1.98 -14.83
N ILE A 215 -8.25 1.37 -14.12
CA ILE A 215 -9.51 0.90 -14.68
C ILE A 215 -10.47 2.08 -14.78
N GLY A 216 -10.87 2.41 -16.01
CA GLY A 216 -11.83 3.48 -16.31
C GLY A 216 -13.17 2.99 -16.84
N SER A 217 -13.29 1.68 -17.12
CA SER A 217 -14.51 1.07 -17.67
C SER A 217 -15.61 0.92 -16.62
N PHE A 218 -16.86 1.01 -17.07
CA PHE A 218 -18.05 0.79 -16.23
C PHE A 218 -18.26 -0.68 -15.86
N GLU A 219 -17.66 -1.59 -16.63
CA GLU A 219 -17.70 -3.03 -16.39
C GLU A 219 -16.28 -3.58 -16.39
N VAL A 220 -16.06 -4.61 -15.58
CA VAL A 220 -14.79 -5.33 -15.51
C VAL A 220 -15.04 -6.82 -15.57
N LYS A 221 -14.08 -7.51 -16.18
CA LYS A 221 -13.98 -8.95 -16.16
C LYS A 221 -13.35 -9.37 -14.83
N ILE A 222 -14.08 -10.12 -14.03
CA ILE A 222 -13.60 -10.63 -12.75
C ILE A 222 -13.36 -12.14 -12.80
N ALA A 223 -12.29 -12.59 -12.15
CA ALA A 223 -11.96 -14.01 -12.03
C ALA A 223 -11.29 -14.30 -10.68
N LYS A 224 -11.48 -15.51 -10.16
CA LYS A 224 -10.75 -15.99 -8.99
C LYS A 224 -9.26 -16.05 -9.34
N ASN A 225 -8.43 -15.34 -8.57
CA ASN A 225 -7.00 -15.46 -8.74
C ASN A 225 -6.53 -16.83 -8.22
N LEU A 226 -6.02 -17.66 -9.13
CA LEU A 226 -5.48 -18.98 -8.81
C LEU A 226 -3.96 -18.96 -8.62
N ARG A 227 -3.31 -17.82 -8.89
CA ARG A 227 -1.86 -17.69 -8.81
C ARG A 227 -1.41 -17.48 -7.38
N PRO A 228 -0.23 -18.01 -7.02
CA PRO A 228 0.32 -17.79 -5.69
C PRO A 228 0.62 -16.31 -5.47
N ILE A 229 0.22 -15.79 -4.31
CA ILE A 229 0.58 -14.45 -3.88
C ILE A 229 1.95 -14.49 -3.23
N ILE A 230 2.87 -13.73 -3.78
CA ILE A 230 4.27 -13.77 -3.34
C ILE A 230 4.45 -12.88 -2.10
N PRO A 231 4.98 -13.39 -0.98
CA PRO A 231 5.36 -12.53 0.14
C PRO A 231 6.60 -11.70 -0.22
N LEU A 232 6.52 -10.38 -0.05
CA LEU A 232 7.65 -9.50 -0.31
C LEU A 232 8.71 -9.60 0.79
N GLN A 233 9.97 -9.73 0.40
CA GLN A 233 11.11 -9.62 1.31
C GLN A 233 11.45 -8.15 1.59
N ASN A 234 11.45 -7.33 0.53
CA ASN A 234 11.78 -5.91 0.62
C ASN A 234 10.85 -5.10 -0.30
N ILE A 235 10.47 -3.91 0.15
CA ILE A 235 9.74 -2.92 -0.64
C ILE A 235 10.33 -1.53 -0.41
N SER A 236 10.59 -0.82 -1.50
CA SER A 236 10.99 0.59 -1.50
C SER A 236 9.78 1.44 -1.88
N LEU A 237 9.33 2.26 -0.93
CA LEU A 237 8.19 3.15 -1.08
C LEU A 237 8.66 4.58 -1.32
N GLY A 238 8.12 5.19 -2.36
CA GLY A 238 8.14 6.62 -2.61
C GLY A 238 7.04 7.28 -1.80
N ILE A 239 7.39 8.21 -0.90
CA ILE A 239 6.42 8.91 -0.03
C ILE A 239 6.30 10.39 -0.38
N SER A 240 5.07 10.91 -0.35
CA SER A 240 4.76 12.34 -0.48
C SER A 240 3.57 12.76 0.38
N PRO A 241 3.48 14.03 0.78
CA PRO A 241 2.24 14.60 1.33
C PRO A 241 1.09 14.46 0.35
N ILE A 242 -0.10 14.13 0.85
CA ILE A 242 -1.33 14.31 0.09
C ILE A 242 -1.63 15.82 -0.02
N ALA A 243 -1.47 16.58 1.07
CA ALA A 243 -1.59 18.04 1.06
C ALA A 243 -0.72 18.74 2.13
N GLY A 244 -0.14 19.88 1.77
CA GLY A 244 0.27 20.97 2.68
C GLY A 244 1.43 20.74 3.66
N GLU A 245 1.78 19.50 3.99
CA GLU A 245 2.79 19.18 5.01
C GLU A 245 4.23 19.20 4.47
N ASN A 246 5.19 19.43 5.37
CA ASN A 246 6.60 19.30 5.06
C ASN A 246 6.92 17.81 4.82
N MET A 247 7.55 17.51 3.68
CA MET A 247 7.95 16.15 3.30
C MET A 247 8.65 15.41 4.44
N TRP A 248 9.48 16.10 5.22
CA TRP A 248 10.24 15.48 6.29
C TRP A 248 9.41 15.10 7.52
N GLU A 249 8.41 15.91 7.88
CA GLU A 249 7.47 15.58 8.96
C GLU A 249 6.71 14.29 8.62
N ILE A 250 6.37 14.09 7.35
CA ILE A 250 5.77 12.87 6.83
C ILE A 250 6.72 11.67 6.93
N ILE A 251 7.99 11.82 6.55
CA ILE A 251 8.97 10.73 6.71
C ILE A 251 9.11 10.37 8.18
N SER A 252 9.23 11.37 9.05
CA SER A 252 9.33 11.17 10.50
C SER A 252 8.08 10.46 11.06
N THR A 253 6.89 10.87 10.63
CA THR A 253 5.61 10.27 11.03
C THR A 253 5.51 8.82 10.56
N ALA A 254 5.87 8.54 9.31
CA ALA A 254 5.93 7.17 8.78
C ALA A 254 6.95 6.31 9.55
N ARG A 255 8.10 6.90 9.93
CA ARG A 255 9.14 6.24 10.72
C ARG A 255 8.66 5.84 12.11
N GLN A 256 7.94 6.73 12.78
CA GLN A 256 7.42 6.50 14.12
C GLN A 256 6.26 5.49 14.13
N ASN A 257 5.53 5.34 13.02
CA ASN A 257 4.32 4.52 12.92
C ASN A 257 4.49 3.33 11.97
N ILE A 258 5.66 2.68 11.98
CA ILE A 258 5.99 1.61 11.02
C ILE A 258 5.05 0.40 11.11
N ASP A 259 4.66 -0.01 12.31
CA ASP A 259 3.78 -1.18 12.47
C ASP A 259 2.37 -0.88 11.95
N SER A 260 1.89 0.35 12.15
CA SER A 260 0.64 0.83 11.57
C SER A 260 0.72 0.91 10.04
N LEU A 261 1.86 1.37 9.50
CA LEU A 261 2.11 1.38 8.04
C LEU A 261 2.11 -0.03 7.47
N LYS A 262 2.81 -0.98 8.11
CA LYS A 262 2.83 -2.40 7.72
C LYS A 262 1.45 -3.02 7.80
N GLY A 263 0.72 -2.79 8.89
CA GLY A 263 -0.63 -3.31 9.08
C GLY A 263 -1.62 -2.77 8.06
N TRP A 264 -1.54 -1.47 7.73
CA TRP A 264 -2.34 -0.87 6.68
C TRP A 264 -2.01 -1.46 5.30
N LEU A 265 -0.72 -1.55 4.94
CA LEU A 265 -0.29 -2.10 3.66
C LEU A 265 -0.60 -3.59 3.49
N ALA A 266 -0.62 -4.38 4.57
CA ALA A 266 -0.95 -5.81 4.54
C ALA A 266 -2.40 -6.11 4.12
N ASN A 267 -3.27 -5.09 4.13
CA ASN A 267 -4.63 -5.25 3.65
C ASN A 267 -4.71 -5.26 2.12
N TYR A 268 -3.72 -4.68 1.42
CA TYR A 268 -3.71 -4.55 -0.03
C TYR A 268 -2.93 -5.68 -0.71
N ILE A 269 -3.43 -6.09 -1.89
CA ILE A 269 -2.66 -6.90 -2.82
C ILE A 269 -1.77 -5.97 -3.65
N ILE A 270 -0.47 -6.25 -3.63
CA ILE A 270 0.56 -5.41 -4.22
C ILE A 270 0.86 -5.88 -5.64
N PHE A 271 0.77 -4.96 -6.59
CA PHE A 271 1.12 -5.18 -8.00
C PHE A 271 1.92 -4.00 -8.55
N LYS A 272 2.53 -4.19 -9.72
CA LYS A 272 3.40 -3.18 -10.33
C LYS A 272 2.64 -1.88 -10.58
N GLY A 273 3.20 -0.77 -10.10
CA GLY A 273 2.65 0.57 -10.34
C GLY A 273 1.55 1.01 -9.37
N ILE A 274 1.18 0.18 -8.39
CA ILE A 274 0.19 0.54 -7.39
C ILE A 274 0.61 1.80 -6.62
N LYS A 275 -0.34 2.70 -6.42
CA LYS A 275 -0.22 3.91 -5.61
C LYS A 275 -1.33 3.89 -4.58
N LEU A 276 -1.00 4.16 -3.32
CA LEU A 276 -1.93 4.04 -2.21
C LEU A 276 -1.88 5.31 -1.36
N ARG A 277 -3.03 5.80 -0.92
CA ARG A 277 -3.12 6.95 -0.01
C ARG A 277 -3.49 6.50 1.40
N TRP A 278 -2.57 6.72 2.34
CA TRP A 278 -2.79 6.52 3.76
C TRP A 278 -3.36 7.80 4.38
N ASN A 279 -4.66 8.00 4.21
CA ASN A 279 -5.37 9.23 4.59
C ASN A 279 -5.26 9.57 6.08
N ALA A 280 -5.13 8.56 6.95
CA ALA A 280 -5.04 8.76 8.41
C ALA A 280 -3.84 9.61 8.85
N VAL A 281 -2.76 9.62 8.06
CA VAL A 281 -1.52 10.38 8.33
C VAL A 281 -1.09 11.23 7.14
N ASN A 282 -1.98 11.50 6.19
CA ASN A 282 -1.73 12.39 5.04
C ASN A 282 -0.57 11.95 4.11
N ILE A 283 -0.32 10.64 3.98
CA ILE A 283 0.80 10.09 3.18
C ILE A 283 0.29 9.41 1.89
N ALA A 284 0.82 9.81 0.75
CA ALA A 284 0.73 9.04 -0.48
C ALA A 284 1.97 8.16 -0.65
N CYS A 285 1.77 6.88 -0.92
CA CYS A 285 2.80 5.87 -1.14
C CYS A 285 2.77 5.40 -2.60
N SER A 286 3.94 5.36 -3.23
CA SER A 286 4.17 4.78 -4.55
C SER A 286 5.20 3.67 -4.44
N ILE A 287 5.00 2.55 -5.13
CA ILE A 287 5.99 1.47 -5.10
C ILE A 287 7.09 1.77 -6.11
N LEU A 288 8.32 1.96 -5.62
CA LEU A 288 9.49 2.24 -6.46
C LEU A 288 10.21 0.96 -6.88
N ASN A 289 10.36 0.02 -5.95
CA ASN A 289 11.02 -1.27 -6.19
C ASN A 289 10.57 -2.31 -5.16
N THR A 290 10.66 -3.59 -5.52
CA THR A 290 10.32 -4.73 -4.67
C THR A 290 11.32 -5.86 -4.83
N VAL A 291 11.43 -6.70 -3.80
CA VAL A 291 12.15 -7.97 -3.87
C VAL A 291 11.20 -9.09 -3.43
N PRO A 292 10.83 -10.04 -4.32
CA PRO A 292 11.18 -10.08 -5.75
C PRO A 292 10.56 -8.94 -6.57
N ASP A 293 11.11 -8.71 -7.77
CA ASP A 293 10.56 -7.70 -8.69
C ASP A 293 9.18 -8.14 -9.20
N LEU A 294 8.27 -7.19 -9.32
CA LEU A 294 6.91 -7.43 -9.80
C LEU A 294 6.85 -7.09 -11.29
N THR A 295 6.66 -8.12 -12.11
CA THR A 295 6.54 -7.98 -13.57
C THR A 295 5.24 -8.60 -14.07
N GLY A 296 4.60 -7.95 -15.04
CA GLY A 296 3.35 -8.44 -15.63
C GLY A 296 2.25 -8.51 -14.59
N ASP A 297 1.73 -9.72 -14.39
CA ASP A 297 0.54 -10.05 -13.63
C ASP A 297 0.84 -10.75 -12.28
N VAL A 298 2.08 -10.57 -11.81
CA VAL A 298 2.54 -11.06 -10.52
C VAL A 298 1.93 -10.22 -9.40
N LEU A 299 1.24 -10.89 -8.48
CA LEU A 299 0.64 -10.32 -7.28
C LEU A 299 1.48 -10.68 -6.06
N ALA A 300 1.61 -9.72 -5.15
CA ALA A 300 2.37 -9.87 -3.94
C ALA A 300 1.63 -9.34 -2.71
N GLN A 301 2.17 -9.63 -1.54
CA GLN A 301 1.64 -9.11 -0.28
C GLN A 301 2.77 -8.74 0.68
N ILE A 302 2.47 -7.77 1.53
CA ILE A 302 3.36 -7.38 2.61
C ILE A 302 3.07 -8.26 3.83
N THR A 303 4.14 -8.71 4.47
CA THR A 303 4.08 -9.53 5.69
C THR A 303 4.78 -8.80 6.83
N ALA A 304 4.64 -9.29 8.06
CA ALA A 304 5.34 -8.73 9.22
C ALA A 304 6.88 -8.66 9.00
N ASN A 305 7.44 -9.63 8.28
CA ASN A 305 8.87 -9.76 8.01
C ASN A 305 9.36 -8.91 6.83
N THR A 306 8.47 -8.25 6.10
CA THR A 306 8.86 -7.41 4.95
C THR A 306 9.64 -6.20 5.43
N THR A 307 10.81 -5.97 4.85
CA THR A 307 11.60 -4.75 5.08
C THR A 307 11.05 -3.61 4.21
N ILE A 308 10.83 -2.45 4.81
CA ILE A 308 10.33 -1.26 4.11
C ILE A 308 11.44 -0.20 4.06
N ASN A 309 11.75 0.31 2.86
CA ASN A 309 12.60 1.49 2.69
C ASN A 309 11.72 2.67 2.28
N LEU A 310 11.94 3.83 2.89
CA LEU A 310 11.22 5.05 2.54
C LEU A 310 12.13 5.99 1.77
N THR A 311 11.62 6.48 0.64
CA THR A 311 12.29 7.48 -0.19
C THR A 311 11.29 8.61 -0.44
N PRO A 312 11.59 9.87 -0.10
CA PRO A 312 10.72 10.97 -0.48
C PRO A 312 10.62 11.08 -2.00
N THR A 313 9.42 11.29 -2.53
CA THR A 313 9.24 11.60 -3.95
C THR A 313 9.35 13.10 -4.17
N GLY A 314 10.32 13.51 -4.99
CA GLY A 314 10.65 14.92 -5.24
C GLY A 314 11.99 15.31 -4.62
N LEU A 315 12.40 16.55 -4.86
CA LEU A 315 13.68 17.07 -4.37
C LEU A 315 13.51 17.55 -2.91
N VAL A 316 14.13 16.83 -1.98
CA VAL A 316 14.19 17.24 -0.57
C VAL A 316 15.53 17.94 -0.32
N PRO A 317 15.54 19.19 0.15
CA PRO A 317 16.77 19.82 0.63
C PRO A 317 17.18 19.20 1.97
N PHE A 318 18.45 18.83 2.10
CA PHE A 318 19.02 18.28 3.32
C PHE A 318 20.44 18.79 3.56
N ASN A 319 20.72 19.12 4.82
CA ASN A 319 22.05 19.44 5.29
C ASN A 319 22.92 18.18 5.34
N ALA A 320 24.23 18.35 5.32
CA ALA A 320 25.17 17.26 5.41
C ALA A 320 26.36 17.55 6.33
N ILE A 321 26.84 16.51 7.01
CA ILE A 321 28.07 16.53 7.80
C ILE A 321 28.94 15.38 7.30
N LEU A 322 30.07 15.71 6.68
CA LEU A 322 31.05 14.72 6.23
C LEU A 322 32.09 14.54 7.33
N ILE A 323 32.23 13.33 7.86
CA ILE A 323 33.24 12.97 8.86
C ILE A 323 34.29 12.12 8.16
N VAL A 324 35.54 12.60 8.09
CA VAL A 324 36.59 11.98 7.29
C VAL A 324 37.79 11.61 8.16
N ASP A 325 38.10 10.32 8.15
CA ASP A 325 39.28 9.76 8.81
C ASP A 325 40.57 10.16 8.08
N ILE A 326 41.55 10.62 8.86
CA ILE A 326 42.90 10.95 8.39
C ILE A 326 43.97 10.26 9.25
N SER A 327 43.62 9.17 9.91
CA SER A 327 44.54 8.36 10.70
C SER A 327 45.66 7.76 9.85
N ARG A 328 46.70 7.22 10.51
CA ARG A 328 47.87 6.66 9.82
C ARG A 328 47.50 5.49 8.89
N SER A 329 46.48 4.69 9.21
CA SER A 329 46.01 3.59 8.35
C SER A 329 45.52 4.09 7.00
N MET A 330 44.92 5.29 6.95
CA MET A 330 44.42 5.93 5.73
C MET A 330 45.53 6.28 4.72
N MET A 331 46.81 6.09 5.09
CA MET A 331 47.96 6.20 4.18
C MET A 331 48.15 4.99 3.24
N ALA A 332 47.49 3.86 3.50
CA ALA A 332 47.58 2.66 2.68
C ALA A 332 47.18 2.96 1.23
N ARG A 333 47.99 2.46 0.27
CA ARG A 333 47.86 2.68 -1.18
C ARG A 333 47.22 1.49 -1.87
N ASP A 334 45.95 1.25 -1.57
CA ASP A 334 45.23 0.05 -1.98
C ASP A 334 43.85 0.32 -2.59
N VAL A 335 43.45 1.58 -2.74
CA VAL A 335 42.22 1.92 -3.46
C VAL A 335 42.49 1.96 -4.96
N LEU A 336 41.92 1.02 -5.71
CA LEU A 336 42.05 0.96 -7.16
C LEU A 336 41.28 2.10 -7.82
N VAL A 337 41.93 2.80 -8.75
CA VAL A 337 41.28 3.83 -9.56
C VAL A 337 40.67 3.21 -10.81
N THR A 338 39.35 3.13 -10.87
CA THR A 338 38.60 2.69 -12.05
C THR A 338 37.29 3.48 -12.18
N ASN A 339 36.76 3.61 -13.40
CA ASN A 339 35.45 4.24 -13.69
C ASN A 339 35.22 5.67 -13.13
N ILE A 340 36.28 6.44 -12.86
CA ILE A 340 36.18 7.76 -12.23
C ILE A 340 36.02 8.95 -13.20
N ALA A 341 36.08 8.71 -14.52
CA ALA A 341 36.11 9.80 -15.51
C ALA A 341 34.92 10.77 -15.39
N PRO A 342 33.66 10.32 -15.20
CA PRO A 342 32.53 11.23 -15.02
C PRO A 342 32.68 12.14 -13.79
N ALA A 343 33.24 11.63 -12.70
CA ALA A 343 33.47 12.40 -11.47
C ALA A 343 34.55 13.48 -11.68
N ILE A 344 35.64 13.15 -12.39
CA ILE A 344 36.67 14.13 -12.76
C ILE A 344 36.06 15.24 -13.62
N GLU A 345 35.28 14.89 -14.64
CA GLU A 345 34.64 15.85 -15.53
C GLU A 345 33.67 16.77 -14.79
N GLY A 346 32.88 16.20 -13.86
CA GLY A 346 31.98 16.96 -13.00
C GLY A 346 32.70 18.03 -12.17
N ILE A 347 33.80 17.66 -11.50
CA ILE A 347 34.59 18.63 -10.72
C ILE A 347 35.26 19.67 -11.63
N LYS A 348 35.82 19.26 -12.78
CA LYS A 348 36.45 20.20 -13.71
C LYS A 348 35.46 21.22 -14.30
N ALA A 349 34.20 20.82 -14.49
CA ALA A 349 33.16 21.74 -14.93
C ALA A 349 32.77 22.74 -13.84
N ALA A 350 32.87 22.34 -12.56
CA ALA A 350 32.51 23.18 -11.42
C ALA A 350 33.66 24.08 -10.91
N MET A 351 34.92 23.66 -11.06
CA MET A 351 36.08 24.28 -10.44
C MET A 351 37.25 24.46 -11.42
N GLU A 352 37.85 25.65 -11.42
CA GLU A 352 38.94 26.07 -12.31
C GLU A 352 40.29 26.22 -11.57
N SER A 353 40.29 26.19 -10.24
CA SER A 353 41.50 26.27 -9.39
C SER A 353 42.61 25.29 -9.84
N ARG A 354 43.82 25.84 -10.05
CA ARG A 354 45.00 25.08 -10.47
C ARG A 354 45.35 23.96 -9.49
N GLU A 355 45.23 24.20 -8.19
CA GLU A 355 45.52 23.23 -7.14
C GLU A 355 44.59 22.01 -7.25
N ILE A 356 43.30 22.23 -7.52
CA ILE A 356 42.33 21.15 -7.74
C ILE A 356 42.65 20.41 -9.04
N GLN A 357 42.98 21.13 -10.11
CA GLN A 357 43.39 20.50 -11.37
C GLN A 357 44.66 19.64 -11.22
N GLU A 358 45.61 20.06 -10.38
CA GLU A 358 46.80 19.27 -10.04
C GLU A 358 46.46 18.06 -9.17
N PHE A 359 45.57 18.22 -8.18
CA PHE A 359 45.06 17.10 -7.37
C PHE A 359 44.39 16.02 -8.22
N LEU A 360 43.55 16.41 -9.18
CA LEU A 360 42.86 15.47 -10.09
C LEU A 360 43.81 14.65 -10.97
N LYS A 361 45.04 15.12 -11.23
CA LYS A 361 46.04 14.37 -12.02
C LYS A 361 46.57 13.13 -11.29
N HIS A 362 46.38 13.03 -9.97
CA HIS A 362 46.76 11.84 -9.21
C HIS A 362 45.87 10.63 -9.51
N PHE A 363 44.70 10.83 -10.11
CA PHE A 363 43.72 9.77 -10.32
C PHE A 363 43.79 9.25 -11.76
N LYS A 364 44.81 8.42 -12.03
CA LYS A 364 44.94 7.75 -13.33
C LYS A 364 44.28 6.36 -13.26
N PRO A 365 43.46 5.97 -14.24
CA PRO A 365 42.88 4.63 -14.27
C PRO A 365 43.93 3.53 -14.15
N GLY A 366 43.63 2.48 -13.38
CA GLY A 366 44.46 1.29 -13.21
C GLY A 366 45.58 1.40 -12.16
N ILE A 367 45.67 2.51 -11.40
CA ILE A 367 46.64 2.64 -10.31
C ILE A 367 45.97 2.58 -8.94
N ASN A 368 46.73 2.22 -7.91
CA ASN A 368 46.29 2.34 -6.53
C ASN A 368 46.70 3.67 -5.90
N ILE A 369 45.76 4.31 -5.22
CA ILE A 369 45.94 5.59 -4.52
C ILE A 369 45.76 5.42 -3.01
N PRO A 370 46.29 6.36 -2.19
CA PRO A 370 46.03 6.36 -0.76
C PRO A 370 44.53 6.50 -0.44
N ARG A 371 44.04 5.78 0.58
CA ARG A 371 42.64 5.88 1.05
C ARG A 371 42.22 7.31 1.37
N ARG A 372 43.06 8.09 2.06
CA ARG A 372 42.79 9.52 2.35
C ARG A 372 42.62 10.39 1.10
N ILE A 373 43.33 10.06 0.01
CA ILE A 373 43.24 10.80 -1.25
C ILE A 373 41.91 10.48 -1.93
N ALA A 374 41.47 9.22 -1.89
CA ALA A 374 40.14 8.83 -2.34
C ALA A 374 39.03 9.50 -1.50
N ALA A 375 39.20 9.56 -0.17
CA ALA A 375 38.27 10.23 0.73
C ALA A 375 38.15 11.73 0.47
N ALA A 376 39.28 12.42 0.26
CA ALA A 376 39.29 13.82 -0.13
C ALA A 376 38.57 14.05 -1.46
N PHE A 377 38.77 13.17 -2.46
CA PHE A 377 38.07 13.26 -3.74
C PHE A 377 36.56 13.08 -3.59
N ALA A 378 36.12 12.08 -2.81
CA ALA A 378 34.71 11.85 -2.52
C ALA A 378 34.05 13.06 -1.82
N ALA A 379 34.74 13.67 -0.85
CA ALA A 379 34.25 14.87 -0.16
C ALA A 379 34.14 16.09 -1.11
N VAL A 380 35.14 16.33 -1.96
CA VAL A 380 35.09 17.42 -2.95
C VAL A 380 33.97 17.18 -3.97
N LEU A 381 33.81 15.95 -4.47
CA LEU A 381 32.72 15.59 -5.37
C LEU A 381 31.36 15.86 -4.71
N PHE A 382 31.18 15.43 -3.46
CA PHE A 382 29.94 15.65 -2.72
C PHE A 382 29.59 17.14 -2.60
N LEU A 383 30.56 17.98 -2.25
CA LEU A 383 30.35 19.44 -2.20
C LEU A 383 29.97 20.00 -3.57
N SER A 384 30.65 19.57 -4.64
CA SER A 384 30.37 20.00 -6.01
C SER A 384 28.93 19.66 -6.42
N GLU A 385 28.47 18.45 -6.10
CA GLU A 385 27.10 18.00 -6.37
C GLU A 385 26.06 18.79 -5.57
N LYS A 386 26.35 19.04 -4.28
CA LYS A 386 25.49 19.86 -3.41
C LYS A 386 25.33 21.29 -3.91
N VAL A 387 26.43 21.94 -4.32
CA VAL A 387 26.39 23.28 -4.94
C VAL A 387 25.65 23.24 -6.26
N GLY A 388 25.84 22.21 -7.08
CA GLY A 388 25.13 22.04 -8.35
C GLY A 388 23.60 21.97 -8.19
N ARG A 389 23.10 21.45 -7.07
CA ARG A 389 21.66 21.45 -6.75
C ARG A 389 21.12 22.83 -6.36
N GLY A 390 21.92 23.67 -5.71
CA GLY A 390 21.59 25.07 -5.42
C GLY A 390 20.46 25.30 -4.40
N PHE A 391 20.12 24.31 -3.57
CA PHE A 391 18.99 24.38 -2.63
C PHE A 391 19.26 25.12 -1.31
N GLY A 392 20.43 25.70 -1.11
CA GLY A 392 20.77 26.38 0.16
C GLY A 392 21.05 25.43 1.32
N GLU A 393 21.45 24.20 0.97
CA GLU A 393 21.84 23.15 1.91
C GLU A 393 23.18 23.49 2.55
N LYS A 394 23.32 23.19 3.85
CA LYS A 394 24.55 23.43 4.59
C LYS A 394 25.38 22.16 4.64
N VAL A 395 26.65 22.26 4.29
CA VAL A 395 27.59 21.13 4.35
C VAL A 395 28.75 21.48 5.26
N SER A 396 28.94 20.71 6.32
CA SER A 396 30.12 20.81 7.19
C SER A 396 31.03 19.61 6.99
N VAL A 397 32.32 19.79 7.30
CA VAL A 397 33.33 18.73 7.21
C VAL A 397 34.06 18.65 8.54
N VAL A 398 34.04 17.47 9.15
CA VAL A 398 34.81 17.12 10.33
C VAL A 398 35.91 16.18 9.87
N ARG A 399 37.17 16.50 10.15
CA ARG A 399 38.27 15.54 10.01
C ARG A 399 38.62 14.95 11.37
N PHE A 400 39.10 13.72 11.41
CA PHE A 400 39.55 13.14 12.67
C PHE A 400 40.75 12.20 12.52
N ALA A 401 41.57 12.18 13.56
CA ALA A 401 42.55 11.13 13.83
C ALA A 401 42.77 11.06 15.34
N ASP A 402 43.71 11.83 15.88
CA ASP A 402 43.95 11.95 17.32
C ASP A 402 42.83 12.71 18.03
N GLU A 403 42.30 13.74 17.36
CA GLU A 403 41.17 14.56 17.78
C GLU A 403 40.25 14.83 16.57
N GLY A 404 38.99 15.15 16.84
CA GLY A 404 38.01 15.62 15.87
C GLY A 404 38.10 17.12 15.68
N GLN A 405 38.23 17.57 14.43
CA GLN A 405 38.28 18.99 14.10
C GLN A 405 37.25 19.34 13.01
N ILE A 406 36.41 20.33 13.31
CA ILE A 406 35.51 20.93 12.32
C ILE A 406 36.35 21.86 11.43
N LEU A 407 36.27 21.66 10.12
CA LEU A 407 36.98 22.51 9.16
C LEU A 407 36.27 23.87 9.02
N PRO A 408 37.02 24.98 9.06
CA PRO A 408 36.45 26.31 8.88
C PRO A 408 36.10 26.56 7.40
N PHE A 409 34.95 27.15 7.12
CA PHE A 409 34.57 27.60 5.79
C PHE A 409 34.30 29.10 5.83
N GLY A 410 35.28 29.89 5.38
CA GLY A 410 35.24 31.35 5.53
C GLY A 410 35.15 31.77 7.01
N ASP A 411 34.13 32.55 7.35
CA ASP A 411 33.85 33.01 8.72
C ASP A 411 33.03 32.00 9.55
N GLY A 412 32.67 30.86 8.97
CA GLY A 412 31.85 29.82 9.59
C GLY A 412 32.51 28.45 9.58
N PHE A 413 31.70 27.42 9.79
CA PHE A 413 32.12 26.02 9.81
C PHE A 413 31.28 25.13 8.89
N TYR A 414 30.53 25.75 7.98
CA TYR A 414 29.78 25.08 6.94
C TYR A 414 29.83 25.90 5.65
N MET A 415 29.69 25.21 4.52
CA MET A 415 29.47 25.80 3.21
C MET A 415 27.96 25.84 2.93
N ASP A 416 27.47 26.96 2.41
CA ASP A 416 26.08 27.09 1.94
C ASP A 416 25.99 26.84 0.43
N SER A 417 25.18 25.86 0.02
CA SER A 417 25.07 25.44 -1.37
C SER A 417 24.33 26.42 -2.27
N ALA A 418 23.58 27.40 -1.72
CA ALA A 418 22.95 28.48 -2.50
C ALA A 418 23.89 29.66 -2.77
N SER A 419 25.10 29.67 -2.19
CA SER A 419 25.98 30.84 -2.27
C SER A 419 26.39 31.19 -3.70
N GLY A 420 26.36 30.25 -4.66
CA GLY A 420 26.61 30.47 -6.10
C GLY A 420 28.02 31.01 -6.44
N LYS A 421 28.81 31.34 -5.43
CA LYS A 421 30.16 31.89 -5.53
C LYS A 421 31.12 30.74 -5.77
N LYS A 422 31.52 30.53 -7.02
CA LYS A 422 32.56 29.55 -7.41
C LYS A 422 33.77 29.58 -6.45
N GLY A 423 34.17 30.76 -5.97
CA GLY A 423 35.28 30.91 -5.02
C GLY A 423 35.11 30.18 -3.68
N VAL A 424 33.89 30.11 -3.11
CA VAL A 424 33.67 29.44 -1.81
C VAL A 424 33.83 27.92 -1.95
N LEU A 425 33.33 27.36 -3.05
CA LEU A 425 33.50 25.94 -3.37
C LEU A 425 34.97 25.59 -3.62
N GLU A 426 35.69 26.45 -4.34
CA GLU A 426 37.13 26.25 -4.59
C GLU A 426 37.97 26.37 -3.33
N ASP A 427 37.67 27.31 -2.44
CA ASP A 427 38.35 27.47 -1.16
C ASP A 427 38.08 26.28 -0.24
N ALA A 428 36.83 25.80 -0.20
CA ALA A 428 36.44 24.59 0.50
C ALA A 428 37.19 23.36 -0.04
N ALA A 429 37.23 23.19 -1.36
CA ALA A 429 37.91 22.08 -2.01
C ALA A 429 39.43 22.11 -1.74
N ARG A 430 40.06 23.27 -1.83
CA ARG A 430 41.49 23.45 -1.51
C ARG A 430 41.77 23.08 -0.06
N MET A 431 40.89 23.50 0.86
CA MET A 431 41.02 23.16 2.26
C MET A 431 40.89 21.65 2.51
N ILE A 432 39.96 20.97 1.86
CA ILE A 432 39.82 19.51 1.95
C ILE A 432 41.09 18.82 1.44
N VAL A 433 41.59 19.20 0.26
CA VAL A 433 42.81 18.59 -0.30
C VAL A 433 44.00 18.79 0.65
N ASP A 434 44.16 19.98 1.23
CA ASP A 434 45.25 20.28 2.16
C ASP A 434 45.09 19.56 3.51
N ARG A 435 43.93 19.69 4.15
CA ARG A 435 43.70 19.22 5.53
C ARG A 435 43.31 17.75 5.65
N ILE A 436 42.91 17.11 4.55
CA ILE A 436 42.53 15.69 4.50
C ILE A 436 43.45 14.92 3.55
N GLY A 437 43.65 15.41 2.33
CA GLY A 437 44.50 14.71 1.35
C GLY A 437 45.98 14.69 1.75
N ASN A 438 46.49 15.80 2.31
CA ASN A 438 47.91 15.97 2.62
C ASN A 438 48.27 15.84 4.11
N ALA A 439 47.28 15.82 5.01
CA ALA A 439 47.50 15.67 6.46
C ALA A 439 47.28 14.22 6.93
N TYR A 440 47.87 13.87 8.07
CA TYR A 440 47.59 12.61 8.76
C TYR A 440 47.84 12.74 10.27
N GLY A 441 47.14 11.90 11.06
CA GLY A 441 47.34 11.74 12.50
C GLY A 441 47.74 10.32 12.88
N GLN A 442 47.75 10.00 14.18
CA GLN A 442 48.22 8.70 14.69
C GLN A 442 47.09 7.75 15.09
N ALA A 443 46.04 8.24 15.74
CA ALA A 443 44.92 7.44 16.24
C ALA A 443 43.64 7.57 15.38
N THR A 444 42.59 6.84 15.79
CA THR A 444 41.27 6.80 15.14
C THR A 444 40.21 7.07 16.22
N ASN A 445 40.10 8.33 16.64
CA ASN A 445 39.20 8.80 17.69
C ASN A 445 37.81 9.14 17.11
N MET A 446 36.95 8.12 17.00
CA MET A 446 35.65 8.27 16.34
C MET A 446 34.63 8.98 17.23
N SER A 447 34.63 8.76 18.54
CA SER A 447 33.69 9.44 19.46
C SER A 447 33.86 10.95 19.43
N ASP A 448 35.08 11.48 19.50
CA ASP A 448 35.27 12.94 19.46
C ASP A 448 34.78 13.53 18.13
N ALA A 449 35.01 12.83 17.01
CA ALA A 449 34.48 13.22 15.71
C ALA A 449 32.94 13.28 15.71
N MET A 450 32.27 12.30 16.33
CA MET A 450 30.82 12.29 16.49
C MET A 450 30.33 13.40 17.43
N VAL A 451 31.07 13.74 18.50
CA VAL A 451 30.75 14.88 19.36
C VAL A 451 30.82 16.18 18.57
N LYS A 452 31.84 16.37 17.72
CA LYS A 452 31.91 17.54 16.83
C LYS A 452 30.76 17.57 15.83
N ALA A 453 30.39 16.43 15.26
CA ALA A 453 29.23 16.35 14.37
C ALA A 453 27.93 16.73 15.09
N HIS A 454 27.76 16.35 16.37
CA HIS A 454 26.62 16.79 17.16
C HIS A 454 26.63 18.30 17.38
N GLN A 455 27.78 18.90 17.66
CA GLN A 455 27.91 20.36 17.81
C GLN A 455 27.45 21.08 16.54
N VAL A 456 27.86 20.58 15.37
CA VAL A 456 27.43 21.12 14.07
C VAL A 456 25.92 20.97 13.88
N LEU A 457 25.37 19.79 14.19
CA LEU A 457 23.93 19.51 14.07
C LEU A 457 23.11 20.48 14.93
N THR A 458 23.50 20.67 16.19
CA THR A 458 22.82 21.60 17.11
C THR A 458 22.82 23.04 16.59
N GLU A 459 23.89 23.46 15.92
CA GLU A 459 23.90 24.78 15.29
C GLU A 459 22.99 24.85 14.06
N PHE A 460 22.98 23.82 13.21
CA PHE A 460 22.07 23.76 12.08
C PHE A 460 20.61 23.87 12.53
N ASP A 461 20.27 23.20 13.62
CA ASP A 461 18.94 23.30 14.25
C ASP A 461 18.69 24.71 14.79
N ARG A 462 19.66 25.34 15.46
CA ARG A 462 19.56 26.71 15.99
C ARG A 462 19.36 27.76 14.89
N MET A 463 19.96 27.54 13.72
CA MET A 463 19.85 28.43 12.56
C MET A 463 18.54 28.24 11.78
N SER A 464 17.87 27.11 11.96
CA SER A 464 16.62 26.80 11.25
C SER A 464 15.42 27.46 11.95
N PRO A 465 14.44 28.01 11.21
CA PRO A 465 13.21 28.50 11.82
C PRO A 465 12.48 27.39 12.61
N PRO A 466 11.76 27.72 13.69
CA PRO A 466 10.95 26.74 14.42
C PRO A 466 9.98 26.02 13.48
N GLY A 467 10.00 24.68 13.48
CA GLY A 467 9.17 23.85 12.60
C GLY A 467 9.69 23.70 11.15
N GLN A 468 10.91 24.18 10.84
CA GLN A 468 11.51 24.07 9.51
C GLN A 468 12.94 23.52 9.55
N SER A 469 13.26 22.64 10.50
CA SER A 469 14.55 21.98 10.53
C SER A 469 14.70 21.08 9.30
N GLN A 470 15.74 21.33 8.51
CA GLN A 470 16.07 20.47 7.38
C GLN A 470 16.66 19.15 7.89
N PRO A 471 16.34 18.02 7.24
CA PRO A 471 17.02 16.76 7.54
C PRO A 471 18.53 16.91 7.41
N THR A 472 19.28 16.17 8.25
CA THR A 472 20.74 16.17 8.21
C THR A 472 21.27 14.76 7.94
N MET A 473 22.03 14.62 6.86
CA MET A 473 22.77 13.42 6.52
C MET A 473 24.17 13.49 7.10
N ILE A 474 24.57 12.51 7.91
CA ILE A 474 25.95 12.37 8.37
C ILE A 474 26.59 11.24 7.60
N ILE A 475 27.75 11.47 7.01
CA ILE A 475 28.52 10.43 6.30
C ILE A 475 29.88 10.33 6.97
N MET A 476 30.15 9.20 7.63
CA MET A 476 31.47 8.89 8.17
C MET A 476 32.23 8.01 7.18
N LEU A 477 33.44 8.41 6.79
CA LEU A 477 34.37 7.60 6.01
C LEU A 477 35.58 7.26 6.86
N THR A 478 35.81 5.97 7.06
CA THR A 478 36.91 5.45 7.89
C THR A 478 37.46 4.15 7.34
N ASP A 479 38.69 3.82 7.71
CA ASP A 479 39.31 2.52 7.46
C ASP A 479 39.62 1.71 8.72
N GLY A 480 39.20 2.23 9.88
CA GLY A 480 39.71 1.79 11.17
C GLY A 480 38.65 1.21 12.09
N ILE A 481 39.17 0.67 13.20
CA ILE A 481 38.41 0.29 14.39
C ILE A 481 38.55 1.46 15.37
N PRO A 482 37.46 1.91 16.03
CA PRO A 482 37.55 2.97 17.02
C PRO A 482 38.58 2.62 18.09
N THR A 483 39.55 3.51 18.30
CA THR A 483 40.58 3.35 19.34
C THR A 483 40.08 3.70 20.74
N ASP A 484 38.88 4.24 20.82
CA ASP A 484 38.17 4.77 21.98
C ASP A 484 37.11 3.81 22.56
N GLY A 485 37.12 2.54 22.13
CA GLY A 485 36.28 1.47 22.67
C GLY A 485 34.79 1.71 22.44
N ASP A 486 33.97 1.46 23.48
CA ASP A 486 32.50 1.58 23.41
C ASP A 486 31.99 3.03 23.28
N SER A 487 32.87 4.02 23.44
CA SER A 487 32.53 5.44 23.41
C SER A 487 31.86 5.85 22.09
N PHE A 488 32.30 5.26 20.98
CA PHE A 488 31.74 5.53 19.66
C PHE A 488 30.24 5.22 19.58
N LEU A 489 29.81 4.03 20.02
CA LEU A 489 28.39 3.66 20.02
C LEU A 489 27.58 4.50 21.00
N GLN A 490 28.17 4.89 22.13
CA GLN A 490 27.50 5.79 23.08
C GLN A 490 27.22 7.16 22.46
N THR A 491 28.17 7.71 21.68
CA THR A 491 27.94 8.99 20.99
C THR A 491 26.95 8.85 19.82
N ILE A 492 26.94 7.72 19.09
CA ILE A 492 25.93 7.45 18.05
C ILE A 492 24.51 7.48 18.62
N LYS A 493 24.31 7.00 19.86
CA LYS A 493 22.99 7.06 20.52
C LYS A 493 22.44 8.47 20.68
N LEU A 494 23.29 9.50 20.76
CA LEU A 494 22.84 10.90 20.81
C LEU A 494 22.08 11.31 19.54
N PHE A 495 22.35 10.65 18.41
CA PHE A 495 21.66 10.88 17.14
C PHE A 495 20.50 9.92 16.92
N ALA A 496 20.50 8.75 17.57
CA ALA A 496 19.51 7.70 17.34
C ALA A 496 18.09 8.15 17.66
N ASP A 497 17.92 9.04 18.64
CA ASP A 497 16.62 9.58 19.05
C ASP A 497 16.16 10.75 18.18
N ASN A 498 17.03 11.29 17.30
CA ASN A 498 16.67 12.37 16.39
C ASN A 498 16.15 11.79 15.06
N PRO A 499 14.83 11.87 14.78
CA PRO A 499 14.28 11.34 13.54
C PRO A 499 14.71 12.13 12.30
N ASN A 500 15.33 13.31 12.49
CA ASN A 500 15.82 14.19 11.43
C ASN A 500 17.25 13.86 10.96
N VAL A 501 17.89 12.87 11.57
CA VAL A 501 19.26 12.47 11.25
C VAL A 501 19.29 11.09 10.62
N VAL A 502 20.16 10.94 9.63
CA VAL A 502 20.54 9.64 9.05
C VAL A 502 22.05 9.56 9.02
N ILE A 503 22.61 8.46 9.53
CA ILE A 503 24.07 8.25 9.55
C ILE A 503 24.43 7.12 8.59
N TYR A 504 25.25 7.45 7.60
CA TYR A 504 25.90 6.50 6.71
C TYR A 504 27.35 6.31 7.13
N ILE A 505 27.84 5.08 7.04
CA ILE A 505 29.24 4.76 7.29
C ILE A 505 29.82 4.11 6.04
N VAL A 506 30.94 4.64 5.56
CA VAL A 506 31.68 4.15 4.40
C VAL A 506 33.01 3.59 4.87
N GLY A 507 33.21 2.30 4.65
CA GLY A 507 34.42 1.58 5.00
C GLY A 507 35.41 1.52 3.87
N LEU A 508 36.66 1.97 4.08
CA LEU A 508 37.75 1.70 3.14
C LEU A 508 38.70 0.66 3.75
N GLY A 509 39.07 -0.37 2.98
CA GLY A 509 39.96 -1.40 3.51
C GLY A 509 39.26 -2.37 4.44
N ASN A 510 39.66 -2.43 5.72
CA ASN A 510 39.21 -3.47 6.66
C ASN A 510 38.67 -2.90 7.99
N PRO A 511 37.64 -2.04 7.98
CA PRO A 511 37.00 -1.60 9.21
C PRO A 511 36.19 -2.75 9.85
N ASP A 512 35.78 -2.56 11.11
CA ASP A 512 34.88 -3.50 11.79
C ASP A 512 33.46 -3.44 11.19
N ARG A 513 33.20 -4.31 10.21
CA ARG A 513 31.93 -4.36 9.47
C ARG A 513 30.71 -4.51 10.37
N GLU A 514 30.80 -5.32 11.43
CA GLU A 514 29.68 -5.58 12.33
C GLU A 514 29.35 -4.33 13.15
N LEU A 515 30.38 -3.71 13.74
CA LEU A 515 30.24 -2.48 14.49
C LEU A 515 29.71 -1.33 13.62
N MET A 516 30.25 -1.15 12.41
CA MET A 516 29.83 -0.08 11.50
C MET A 516 28.40 -0.29 11.00
N THR A 517 28.03 -1.54 10.67
CA THR A 517 26.66 -1.87 10.28
C THR A 517 25.68 -1.55 11.41
N ARG A 518 26.01 -1.97 12.63
CA ARG A 518 25.19 -1.69 13.83
C ARG A 518 25.04 -0.19 14.07
N ALA A 519 26.13 0.57 14.00
CA ALA A 519 26.13 2.02 14.21
C ALA A 519 25.26 2.76 13.18
N ALA A 520 25.40 2.44 11.88
CA ALA A 520 24.60 3.07 10.83
C ALA A 520 23.09 2.73 10.95
N GLN A 521 22.77 1.47 11.31
CA GLN A 521 21.39 1.03 11.49
C GLN A 521 20.66 1.73 12.65
N LEU A 522 21.36 2.08 13.73
CA LEU A 522 20.77 2.82 14.87
C LEU A 522 20.15 4.16 14.43
N CYS A 523 20.68 4.78 13.37
CA CYS A 523 20.21 6.05 12.83
C CYS A 523 19.44 5.91 11.51
N GLY A 524 19.13 4.70 11.06
CA GLY A 524 18.38 4.45 9.82
C GLY A 524 19.15 4.66 8.51
N GLY A 525 20.49 4.67 8.58
CA GLY A 525 21.35 4.66 7.39
C GLY A 525 21.85 3.25 7.05
N GLU A 526 22.97 3.18 6.34
CA GLU A 526 23.61 1.91 5.98
C GLU A 526 25.14 2.00 6.05
N TYR A 527 25.76 0.84 6.27
CA TYR A 527 27.18 0.64 6.05
C TYR A 527 27.41 0.25 4.58
N PHE A 528 28.40 0.87 3.96
CA PHE A 528 28.77 0.63 2.56
C PHE A 528 30.30 0.45 2.45
N GLU A 529 30.73 -0.52 1.67
CA GLU A 529 32.14 -0.85 1.47
C GLU A 529 32.43 -0.91 -0.03
N PRO A 530 32.97 0.17 -0.63
CA PRO A 530 33.28 0.18 -2.05
C PRO A 530 34.48 -0.70 -2.36
N GLU A 531 34.41 -1.42 -3.48
CA GLU A 531 35.52 -2.21 -4.01
C GLU A 531 36.63 -1.34 -4.59
N ASP A 532 36.27 -0.15 -5.09
CA ASP A 532 37.18 0.75 -5.78
C ASP A 532 36.77 2.24 -5.67
N ALA A 533 37.63 3.12 -6.18
CA ALA A 533 37.37 4.56 -6.17
C ALA A 533 36.14 4.96 -7.02
N GLY A 534 35.83 4.23 -8.08
CA GLY A 534 34.66 4.51 -8.93
C GLY A 534 33.36 4.28 -8.18
N GLU A 535 33.25 3.13 -7.51
CA GLU A 535 32.08 2.78 -6.70
C GLU A 535 31.88 3.76 -5.55
N LEU A 536 32.95 4.15 -4.86
CA LEU A 536 32.94 5.19 -3.82
C LEU A 536 32.35 6.51 -4.35
N LEU A 537 32.83 6.99 -5.51
CA LEU A 537 32.42 8.27 -6.07
C LEU A 537 30.99 8.23 -6.60
N ILE A 538 30.55 7.11 -7.19
CA ILE A 538 29.16 6.91 -7.61
C ILE A 538 28.25 6.96 -6.38
N TRP A 539 28.62 6.29 -5.30
CA TRP A 539 27.85 6.28 -4.07
C TRP A 539 27.74 7.70 -3.47
N TYR A 540 28.85 8.43 -3.37
CA TYR A 540 28.85 9.81 -2.86
C TYR A 540 28.05 10.77 -3.75
N SER A 541 28.18 10.69 -5.08
CA SER A 541 27.40 11.51 -6.01
C SER A 541 25.91 11.25 -5.88
N LYS A 542 25.50 9.97 -5.77
CA LYS A 542 24.10 9.59 -5.51
C LYS A 542 23.61 10.15 -4.17
N ARG A 543 24.38 10.00 -3.10
CA ARG A 543 24.02 10.46 -1.74
C ARG A 543 24.03 11.97 -1.59
N ALA A 544 24.76 12.71 -2.42
CA ALA A 544 24.67 14.18 -2.47
C ALA A 544 23.33 14.65 -3.04
N ARG A 545 22.70 13.84 -3.89
CA ARG A 545 21.45 14.16 -4.58
C ARG A 545 20.22 13.59 -3.88
N ASP A 546 20.32 12.35 -3.41
CA ASP A 546 19.19 11.56 -2.92
C ASP A 546 19.35 11.22 -1.43
N LEU A 547 18.35 11.60 -0.64
CA LEU A 547 18.19 11.16 0.74
C LEU A 547 17.29 9.92 0.76
N THR A 548 17.86 8.76 1.10
CA THR A 548 17.09 7.55 1.39
C THR A 548 17.08 7.33 2.90
N VAL A 549 16.01 6.76 3.44
CA VAL A 549 15.95 6.37 4.84
C VAL A 549 15.58 4.90 4.94
N LYS A 550 16.45 4.08 5.55
CA LYS A 550 16.08 2.72 5.92
C LYS A 550 15.32 2.76 7.24
N MET A 551 14.23 1.99 7.29
CA MET A 551 13.42 1.91 8.49
C MET A 551 14.17 1.10 9.55
N LYS A 552 14.10 1.56 10.82
CA LYS A 552 14.67 0.83 11.94
C LYS A 552 13.99 -0.54 12.00
N ALA A 553 14.76 -1.63 11.99
CA ALA A 553 14.25 -2.91 12.47
C ALA A 553 14.07 -2.75 13.99
N GLN A 554 12.84 -2.50 14.45
CA GLN A 554 12.52 -2.71 15.85
C GLN A 554 12.55 -4.22 16.07
N ASN A 555 13.72 -4.76 16.39
CA ASN A 555 13.94 -6.03 17.10
C ASN A 555 15.44 -6.20 17.32
N PHE A 556 15.93 -5.61 18.41
CA PHE A 556 17.14 -6.05 19.10
C PHE A 556 16.88 -5.80 20.60
N GLU A 557 16.13 -6.71 21.22
CA GLU A 557 16.34 -7.00 22.65
C GLU A 557 17.61 -7.84 22.82
#